data_AF-A0A9Q0WQ15-F1
#
_entry.id   AF-A0A9Q0WQ15-F1
#
_cell.length_a   1.000
_cell.length_b   1.000
_cell.length_c   1.000
_cell.angle_alpha   90.00
_cell.angle_beta   90.00
_cell.angle_gamma   90.00
#
_symmetry.space_group_name_H-M   'P 1'
#
loop_
_entity.id
_entity.type
_entity.pdbx_description
1 polymer ?
#
loop_
_entity_poly.entity_id
_entity_poly.type
_entity_poly.pdbx_seq_one_letter_code
_entity_poly.pdbx_strand_id
1 'polypeptide(L)'
;MEREATMAKNFLFSATQWMHIHSSLWDVFLALLGLFVFRCINERLTNKGPMLWPVLGILPTMFLNINDMYNFITRALSRAGGTFHHKGMWMGGAYGIATADPSNVAYMLKTNFKNFPKGKYFRDRFRDLLGDGIFNADDELWREHRQVVKAEMHSSRFIEHSLQTMQDLLHQKLLKLTEKLVKSGDSFDLQEMLLRFTFDNICTAAFGVDPGCLALDFPEVPFAKAFEKATELTLFRFLVPPFIWKPMKLFGIGYEKALKEAVGIVHDFAEKTVKSRRDEAWKHGSLCRQSDLLSRLIEIEYTGGQGKKLRFPDKYFRDLCVNFILAGRDTTSVALAWFFWAVNPNLA
;
A
#
# COMPACT_ATOMS: atom_id res chain seq x y z
N MET A 1 57.90 -18.42 -19.38
CA MET A 1 56.81 -17.45 -19.58
C MET A 1 55.86 -17.79 -20.73
N GLU A 2 56.22 -17.66 -22.02
CA GLU A 2 55.26 -17.96 -23.12
C GLU A 2 54.79 -19.43 -23.15
N ARG A 3 55.71 -20.40 -23.02
CA ARG A 3 55.38 -21.83 -23.00
C ARG A 3 54.45 -22.25 -21.87
N GLU A 4 54.58 -21.63 -20.69
CA GLU A 4 53.72 -21.92 -19.53
C GLU A 4 52.33 -21.34 -19.72
N ALA A 5 52.22 -20.16 -20.31
CA ALA A 5 50.94 -19.56 -20.66
C ALA A 5 50.19 -20.37 -21.74
N THR A 6 50.89 -20.94 -22.72
CA THR A 6 50.29 -21.83 -23.73
C THR A 6 49.84 -23.16 -23.13
N MET A 7 50.63 -23.74 -22.21
CA MET A 7 50.29 -25.00 -21.54
C MET A 7 49.07 -24.83 -20.62
N ALA A 8 48.98 -23.72 -19.87
CA ALA A 8 47.83 -23.39 -19.04
C ALA A 8 46.55 -23.18 -19.87
N LYS A 9 46.65 -22.50 -21.03
CA LYS A 9 45.53 -22.34 -21.97
C LYS A 9 45.07 -23.68 -22.55
N ASN A 10 46.00 -24.55 -22.94
CA ASN A 10 45.66 -25.86 -23.50
C ASN A 10 45.06 -26.79 -22.44
N PHE A 11 45.51 -26.71 -21.19
CA PHE A 11 44.94 -27.47 -20.07
C PHE A 11 43.52 -26.99 -19.74
N LEU A 12 43.31 -25.68 -19.64
CA LEU A 12 41.97 -25.11 -19.45
C LEU A 12 41.02 -25.48 -20.60
N PHE A 13 41.49 -25.39 -21.85
CA PHE A 13 40.70 -25.76 -23.01
C PHE A 13 40.33 -27.26 -23.02
N SER A 14 41.29 -28.13 -22.74
CA SER A 14 41.08 -29.58 -22.62
C SER A 14 40.11 -29.93 -21.47
N ALA A 15 40.25 -29.29 -20.31
CA ALA A 15 39.34 -29.47 -19.19
C ALA A 15 37.90 -29.01 -19.53
N THR A 16 37.76 -27.88 -20.24
CA THR A 16 36.44 -27.41 -20.68
C THR A 16 35.80 -28.32 -21.72
N GLN A 17 36.57 -28.85 -22.70
CA GLN A 17 36.07 -29.83 -23.67
C GLN A 17 35.68 -31.16 -22.99
N TRP A 18 36.49 -31.64 -22.04
CA TRP A 18 36.21 -32.87 -21.32
C TRP A 18 34.93 -32.76 -20.48
N MET A 19 34.74 -31.62 -19.77
CA MET A 19 33.49 -31.33 -19.08
C MET A 19 32.31 -31.24 -20.06
N HIS A 20 32.45 -30.58 -21.20
CA HIS A 20 31.38 -30.43 -22.18
C HIS A 20 30.96 -31.76 -22.85
N ILE A 21 31.86 -32.74 -22.90
CA ILE A 21 31.61 -34.08 -23.45
C ILE A 21 30.98 -35.03 -22.41
N HIS A 22 31.33 -34.87 -21.13
CA HIS A 22 30.91 -35.79 -20.06
C HIS A 22 29.80 -35.27 -19.15
N SER A 23 29.53 -33.97 -19.11
CA SER A 23 28.42 -33.42 -18.32
C SER A 23 27.13 -33.53 -19.11
N SER A 24 26.29 -34.48 -18.71
CA SER A 24 24.91 -34.50 -19.16
C SER A 24 24.14 -33.39 -18.45
N LEU A 25 23.08 -32.88 -19.07
CA LEU A 25 22.14 -31.96 -18.40
C LEU A 25 21.61 -32.54 -17.07
N TRP A 26 21.58 -33.87 -16.96
CA TRP A 26 21.21 -34.60 -15.74
C TRP A 26 22.20 -34.43 -14.60
N ASP A 27 23.51 -34.39 -14.87
CA ASP A 27 24.52 -34.21 -13.83
C ASP A 27 24.45 -32.81 -13.23
N VAL A 28 24.23 -31.81 -14.09
CA VAL A 28 23.99 -30.42 -13.66
C VAL A 28 22.71 -30.32 -12.84
N PHE A 29 21.62 -30.96 -13.29
CA PHE A 29 20.37 -31.00 -12.54
C PHE A 29 20.51 -31.66 -11.17
N LEU A 30 21.16 -32.82 -11.08
CA LEU A 30 21.40 -33.53 -9.82
C LEU A 30 22.31 -32.74 -8.88
N ALA A 31 23.34 -32.08 -9.39
CA ALA A 31 24.19 -31.20 -8.59
C ALA A 31 23.42 -30.00 -8.03
N LEU A 32 22.59 -29.35 -8.86
CA LEU A 32 21.74 -28.23 -8.41
C LEU A 32 20.68 -28.69 -7.39
N LEU A 33 20.08 -29.87 -7.60
CA LEU A 33 19.14 -30.46 -6.64
C LEU A 33 19.83 -30.80 -5.32
N GLY A 34 21.02 -31.40 -5.37
CA GLY A 34 21.83 -31.68 -4.19
C GLY A 34 22.18 -30.40 -3.41
N LEU A 35 22.60 -29.35 -4.10
CA LEU A 35 22.86 -28.04 -3.50
C LEU A 35 21.60 -27.40 -2.91
N PHE A 36 20.46 -27.53 -3.59
CA PHE A 36 19.17 -27.04 -3.10
C PHE A 36 18.76 -27.75 -1.80
N VAL A 37 18.80 -29.09 -1.79
CA VAL A 37 18.47 -29.90 -0.61
C VAL A 37 19.43 -29.61 0.54
N PHE A 38 20.74 -29.57 0.28
CA PHE A 38 21.74 -29.22 1.28
C PHE A 38 21.49 -27.84 1.88
N ARG A 39 21.18 -26.83 1.05
CA ARG A 39 20.84 -25.48 1.52
C ARG A 39 19.56 -25.47 2.36
N CYS A 40 18.52 -26.20 1.96
CA CYS A 40 17.29 -26.33 2.75
C CYS A 40 17.54 -26.96 4.12
N ILE A 41 18.35 -28.03 4.18
CA ILE A 41 18.70 -28.69 5.43
C ILE A 41 19.50 -27.74 6.33
N ASN A 42 20.55 -27.11 5.78
CA ASN A 42 21.36 -26.16 6.52
C ASN A 42 20.51 -25.01 7.08
N GLU A 43 19.66 -24.40 6.24
CA GLU A 43 18.77 -23.32 6.67
C GLU A 43 17.86 -23.75 7.82
N ARG A 44 17.26 -24.94 7.72
CA ARG A 44 16.37 -25.47 8.76
C ARG A 44 17.09 -25.73 10.08
N LEU A 45 18.38 -26.06 10.05
CA LEU A 45 19.19 -26.31 11.23
C LEU A 45 19.75 -25.03 11.86
N THR A 46 20.08 -24.02 11.05
CA THR A 46 20.76 -22.80 11.53
C THR A 46 19.83 -21.63 11.77
N ASN A 47 18.72 -21.51 11.04
CA ASN A 47 17.83 -20.36 11.13
C ASN A 47 16.79 -20.55 12.25
N LYS A 48 16.72 -19.56 13.16
CA LYS A 48 15.74 -19.53 14.26
C LYS A 48 14.39 -18.91 13.85
N GLY A 49 14.33 -18.27 12.68
CA GLY A 49 13.13 -17.67 12.10
C GLY A 49 12.39 -18.59 11.11
N PRO A 50 11.47 -18.03 10.30
CA PRO A 50 10.81 -18.72 9.22
C PRO A 50 11.79 -19.37 8.24
N MET A 51 11.42 -20.53 7.69
CA MET A 51 12.21 -21.17 6.63
C MET A 51 12.37 -20.24 5.43
N LEU A 52 13.63 -19.97 5.05
CA LEU A 52 13.98 -19.23 3.84
C LEU A 52 14.40 -20.22 2.76
N TRP A 53 13.52 -20.41 1.78
CA TRP A 53 13.77 -21.35 0.69
C TRP A 53 14.88 -20.84 -0.22
N PRO A 54 15.81 -21.69 -0.69
CA PRO A 54 16.78 -21.29 -1.69
C PRO A 54 16.07 -20.72 -2.91
N VAL A 55 16.55 -19.60 -3.44
CA VAL A 55 15.94 -18.83 -4.53
C VAL A 55 14.59 -18.19 -4.18
N LEU A 56 13.62 -18.90 -3.60
CA LEU A 56 12.26 -18.39 -3.35
C LEU A 56 12.12 -17.54 -2.08
N GLY A 57 13.10 -17.60 -1.18
CA GLY A 57 13.09 -16.87 0.09
C GLY A 57 11.91 -17.30 0.96
N ILE A 58 11.30 -16.34 1.64
CA ILE A 58 10.19 -16.58 2.58
C ILE A 58 8.84 -16.85 1.88
N LEU A 59 8.72 -16.63 0.57
CA LEU A 59 7.44 -16.69 -0.15
C LEU A 59 6.70 -18.02 -0.02
N PRO A 60 7.34 -19.21 -0.19
CA PRO A 60 6.63 -20.47 -0.03
C PRO A 60 6.14 -20.67 1.40
N THR A 61 6.95 -20.26 2.38
CA THR A 61 6.57 -20.32 3.80
C THR A 61 5.36 -19.42 4.09
N MET A 62 5.31 -18.21 3.53
CA MET A 62 4.16 -17.31 3.64
C MET A 62 2.92 -17.91 2.98
N PHE A 63 3.07 -18.48 1.77
CA PHE A 63 1.97 -19.10 1.04
C PHE A 63 1.35 -20.29 1.81
N LEU A 64 2.19 -21.15 2.39
CA LEU A 64 1.73 -22.28 3.21
C LEU A 64 0.99 -21.84 4.48
N ASN A 65 1.22 -20.61 4.95
CA ASN A 65 0.61 -20.06 6.16
C ASN A 65 -0.35 -18.89 5.87
N ILE A 66 -0.83 -18.74 4.62
CA ILE A 66 -1.63 -17.59 4.22
C ILE A 66 -2.93 -17.44 5.04
N ASN A 67 -3.54 -18.57 5.40
CA ASN A 67 -4.77 -18.61 6.21
C ASN A 67 -4.53 -18.43 7.72
N ASP A 68 -3.28 -18.48 8.18
CA ASP A 68 -2.90 -18.36 9.61
C ASP A 68 -1.74 -17.37 9.77
N MET A 69 -1.67 -16.35 8.91
CA MET A 69 -0.47 -15.51 8.76
C MET A 69 -0.09 -14.78 10.04
N TYR A 70 -1.08 -14.24 10.78
CA TYR A 70 -0.83 -13.52 12.03
C TYR A 70 -0.26 -14.44 13.11
N ASN A 71 -0.87 -15.60 13.37
CA ASN A 71 -0.34 -16.52 14.38
C ASN A 71 1.00 -17.12 13.93
N PHE A 72 1.18 -17.37 12.64
CA PHE A 72 2.46 -17.81 12.09
C PHE A 72 3.58 -16.79 12.37
N ILE A 73 3.37 -15.51 12.06
CA ILE A 73 4.35 -14.44 12.31
C ILE A 73 4.64 -14.32 13.81
N THR A 74 3.60 -14.36 14.66
CA THR A 74 3.76 -14.32 16.12
C THR A 74 4.62 -15.48 16.62
N ARG A 75 4.33 -16.72 16.21
CA ARG A 75 5.12 -17.90 16.59
C ARG A 75 6.56 -17.78 16.08
N ALA A 76 6.77 -17.26 14.87
CA ALA A 76 8.10 -17.05 14.30
C ALA A 76 8.91 -16.03 15.10
N LEU A 77 8.30 -14.90 15.48
CA LEU A 77 8.92 -13.90 16.34
C LEU A 77 9.26 -14.48 17.71
N SER A 78 8.32 -15.18 18.36
CA SER A 78 8.56 -15.81 19.67
C SER A 78 9.71 -16.82 19.63
N ARG A 79 9.79 -17.67 18.59
CA ARG A 79 10.87 -18.66 18.42
C ARG A 79 12.23 -18.01 18.17
N ALA A 80 12.24 -16.88 17.46
CA ALA A 80 13.47 -16.16 17.14
C ALA A 80 13.95 -15.23 18.27
N GLY A 81 13.26 -15.19 19.42
CA GLY A 81 13.59 -14.28 20.52
C GLY A 81 13.17 -12.83 20.25
N GLY A 82 12.11 -12.64 19.47
CA GLY A 82 11.49 -11.35 19.18
C GLY A 82 11.96 -10.69 17.89
N THR A 83 13.05 -11.15 17.26
CA THR A 83 13.57 -10.56 16.02
C THR A 83 14.09 -11.62 15.06
N PHE A 84 13.72 -11.55 13.77
CA PHE A 84 14.28 -12.43 12.73
C PHE A 84 14.55 -11.70 11.42
N HIS A 85 15.48 -12.25 10.64
CA HIS A 85 15.76 -11.79 9.28
C HIS A 85 14.77 -12.41 8.30
N HIS A 86 14.16 -11.58 7.45
CA HIS A 86 13.37 -12.05 6.32
C HIS A 86 14.09 -11.72 5.02
N LYS A 87 13.99 -12.65 4.07
CA LYS A 87 14.49 -12.47 2.71
C LYS A 87 13.45 -13.03 1.76
N GLY A 88 12.97 -12.21 0.84
CA GLY A 88 12.10 -12.66 -0.23
C GLY A 88 12.90 -13.35 -1.34
N MET A 89 12.23 -13.52 -2.47
CA MET A 89 12.80 -14.20 -3.62
C MET A 89 14.10 -13.54 -4.12
N TRP A 90 14.99 -14.34 -4.71
CA TRP A 90 16.21 -13.90 -5.36
C TRP A 90 15.88 -12.90 -6.47
N MET A 91 16.64 -11.81 -6.53
CA MET A 91 16.37 -10.63 -7.35
C MET A 91 15.00 -9.95 -7.10
N GLY A 92 14.29 -10.35 -6.04
CA GLY A 92 13.00 -9.79 -5.63
C GLY A 92 13.10 -8.42 -4.96
N GLY A 93 14.27 -8.11 -4.39
CA GLY A 93 14.55 -6.87 -3.66
C GLY A 93 13.92 -6.77 -2.27
N ALA A 94 13.20 -7.80 -1.82
CA ALA A 94 12.59 -7.85 -0.49
C ALA A 94 13.58 -8.46 0.49
N TYR A 95 14.07 -7.67 1.45
CA TYR A 95 14.91 -8.14 2.54
C TYR A 95 14.79 -7.18 3.70
N GLY A 96 14.96 -7.68 4.91
CA GLY A 96 14.95 -6.85 6.10
C GLY A 96 14.85 -7.65 7.38
N ILE A 97 14.45 -6.97 8.44
CA ILE A 97 14.32 -7.53 9.78
C ILE A 97 12.88 -7.32 10.22
N ALA A 98 12.26 -8.37 10.77
CA ALA A 98 11.01 -8.28 11.49
C ALA A 98 11.31 -8.33 13.00
N THR A 99 10.79 -7.39 13.76
CA THR A 99 11.05 -7.27 15.20
C THR A 99 9.77 -6.94 15.96
N ALA A 100 9.59 -7.58 17.11
CA ALA A 100 8.62 -7.24 18.14
C ALA A 100 9.31 -6.70 19.42
N ASP A 101 10.64 -6.56 19.42
CA ASP A 101 11.38 -5.93 20.52
C ASP A 101 11.04 -4.42 20.60
N PRO A 102 10.47 -3.94 21.72
CA PRO A 102 10.12 -2.53 21.90
C PRO A 102 11.31 -1.57 21.74
N SER A 103 12.53 -2.01 22.09
CA SER A 103 13.75 -1.22 21.99
C SER A 103 14.12 -0.97 20.54
N ASN A 104 13.99 -2.00 19.69
CA ASN A 104 14.20 -1.88 18.25
C ASN A 104 13.14 -0.97 17.63
N VAL A 105 11.86 -1.15 18.01
CA VAL A 105 10.76 -0.30 17.51
C VAL A 105 10.97 1.16 17.91
N ALA A 106 11.35 1.44 19.15
CA ALA A 106 11.67 2.79 19.62
C ALA A 106 12.87 3.38 18.87
N TYR A 107 13.91 2.59 18.62
CA TYR A 107 15.06 3.04 17.85
C TYR A 107 14.66 3.42 16.42
N MET A 108 13.86 2.59 15.76
CA MET A 108 13.41 2.80 14.38
C MET A 108 12.46 3.99 14.23
N LEU A 109 11.47 4.12 15.12
CA LEU A 109 10.39 5.10 14.97
C LEU A 109 10.64 6.43 15.67
N LYS A 110 11.57 6.48 16.64
CA LYS A 110 11.86 7.68 17.45
C LYS A 110 13.32 8.10 17.36
N THR A 111 14.25 7.21 17.70
CA THR A 111 15.67 7.61 17.88
C THR A 111 16.39 7.89 16.56
N ASN A 112 16.19 7.05 15.54
CA ASN A 112 16.90 7.14 14.27
C ASN A 112 15.97 7.04 13.06
N PHE A 113 14.81 7.72 13.12
CA PHE A 113 13.76 7.67 12.10
C PHE A 113 14.27 7.94 10.67
N LYS A 114 15.20 8.90 10.50
CA LYS A 114 15.77 9.25 9.19
C LYS A 114 16.49 8.08 8.49
N ASN A 115 16.96 7.09 9.25
CA ASN A 115 17.66 5.92 8.70
C ASN A 115 16.70 4.79 8.27
N PHE A 116 15.40 4.94 8.48
CA PHE A 116 14.38 3.96 8.13
C PHE A 116 13.33 4.54 7.17
N PRO A 117 13.72 4.98 5.96
CA PRO A 117 12.76 5.36 4.92
C PRO A 117 11.96 4.14 4.45
N LYS A 118 10.83 4.35 3.79
CA LYS A 118 10.07 3.26 3.15
C LYS A 118 10.90 2.62 2.03
N GLY A 119 11.70 3.45 1.34
CA GLY A 119 12.70 3.00 0.40
C GLY A 119 12.14 2.58 -0.95
N LYS A 120 13.04 2.37 -1.91
CA LYS A 120 12.70 2.09 -3.32
C LYS A 120 11.79 0.87 -3.49
N TYR A 121 11.97 -0.17 -2.67
CA TYR A 121 11.18 -1.39 -2.76
C TYR A 121 9.68 -1.15 -2.57
N PHE A 122 9.31 -0.37 -1.55
CA PHE A 122 7.93 0.01 -1.26
C PHE A 122 7.44 1.04 -2.28
N ARG A 123 8.28 2.05 -2.55
CA ARG A 123 7.95 3.17 -3.43
C ARG A 123 7.62 2.74 -4.85
N ASP A 124 8.43 1.86 -5.45
CA ASP A 124 8.22 1.38 -6.82
C ASP A 124 6.88 0.64 -6.99
N ARG A 125 6.37 -0.02 -5.95
CA ARG A 125 5.14 -0.82 -5.99
C ARG A 125 3.89 0.04 -5.87
N PHE A 126 3.90 0.98 -4.93
CA PHE A 126 2.79 1.90 -4.69
C PHE A 126 2.76 3.11 -5.61
N ARG A 127 3.82 3.37 -6.38
CA ARG A 127 3.97 4.58 -7.22
C ARG A 127 2.79 4.85 -8.15
N ASP A 128 2.20 3.81 -8.73
CA ASP A 128 1.10 4.01 -9.70
C ASP A 128 -0.18 4.47 -9.01
N LEU A 129 -0.49 3.93 -7.83
CA LEU A 129 -1.71 4.27 -7.07
C LEU A 129 -1.52 5.52 -6.20
N LEU A 130 -0.44 5.60 -5.44
CA LEU A 130 -0.24 6.65 -4.42
C LEU A 130 0.63 7.81 -4.90
N GLY A 131 1.23 7.70 -6.08
CA GLY A 131 2.12 8.70 -6.63
C GLY A 131 3.24 9.07 -5.66
N ASP A 132 3.47 10.38 -5.50
CA ASP A 132 4.42 10.93 -4.51
C ASP A 132 3.68 11.47 -3.26
N GLY A 133 2.50 10.91 -2.95
CA GLY A 133 1.70 11.29 -1.80
C GLY A 133 2.29 10.85 -0.45
N ILE A 134 1.67 11.27 0.65
CA ILE A 134 2.21 11.15 2.02
C ILE A 134 2.56 9.70 2.43
N PHE A 135 1.85 8.70 1.92
CA PHE A 135 2.15 7.29 2.23
C PHE A 135 3.29 6.70 1.38
N ASN A 136 3.66 7.36 0.27
CA ASN A 136 4.71 6.89 -0.63
C ASN A 136 5.95 7.81 -0.69
N ALA A 137 5.86 9.01 -0.14
CA ALA A 137 6.99 9.93 -0.01
C ALA A 137 7.94 9.49 1.13
N ASP A 138 9.21 9.83 0.96
CA ASP A 138 10.28 9.71 1.96
C ASP A 138 10.88 11.10 2.25
N ASP A 139 11.65 11.19 3.34
CA ASP A 139 12.48 12.33 3.71
C ASP A 139 11.77 13.69 3.74
N GLU A 140 12.34 14.69 3.06
CA GLU A 140 11.89 16.08 3.11
C GLU A 140 10.51 16.27 2.49
N LEU A 141 10.23 15.57 1.38
CA LEU A 141 8.93 15.61 0.73
C LEU A 141 7.84 15.11 1.67
N TRP A 142 8.07 13.99 2.36
CA TRP A 142 7.15 13.48 3.36
C TRP A 142 6.94 14.47 4.51
N ARG A 143 8.03 15.08 5.02
CA ARG A 143 7.99 16.04 6.13
C ARG A 143 7.16 17.26 5.76
N GLU A 144 7.36 17.81 4.56
CA GLU A 144 6.61 18.97 4.06
C GLU A 144 5.12 18.66 3.92
N HIS A 145 4.78 17.57 3.23
CA HIS A 145 3.38 17.14 3.06
C HIS A 145 2.71 16.96 4.42
N ARG A 146 3.37 16.24 5.35
CA ARG A 146 2.84 15.96 6.68
C ARG A 146 2.66 17.21 7.52
N GLN A 147 3.58 18.17 7.45
CA GLN A 147 3.48 19.41 8.23
C GLN A 147 2.26 20.22 7.81
N VAL A 148 2.06 20.42 6.50
CA VAL A 148 0.93 21.19 5.97
C VAL A 148 -0.39 20.50 6.28
N VAL A 149 -0.49 19.20 5.97
CA VAL A 149 -1.67 18.38 6.28
C VAL A 149 -2.02 18.43 7.77
N LYS A 150 -1.04 18.24 8.64
CA LYS A 150 -1.25 18.24 10.09
C LYS A 150 -1.78 19.58 10.58
N ALA A 151 -1.20 20.69 10.13
CA ALA A 151 -1.66 22.02 10.51
C ALA A 151 -3.12 22.24 10.12
N GLU A 152 -3.49 21.82 8.91
CA GLU A 152 -4.84 22.01 8.40
C GLU A 152 -5.88 21.10 9.08
N MET A 153 -5.54 19.83 9.31
CA MET A 153 -6.44 18.88 9.98
C MET A 153 -6.69 19.20 11.45
N HIS A 154 -5.80 19.94 12.11
CA HIS A 154 -5.96 20.35 13.51
C HIS A 154 -6.56 21.76 13.66
N SER A 155 -6.94 22.42 12.57
CA SER A 155 -7.62 23.70 12.70
C SER A 155 -9.04 23.50 13.23
N SER A 156 -9.53 24.45 14.03
CA SER A 156 -10.92 24.45 14.53
C SER A 156 -11.92 24.35 13.37
N ARG A 157 -11.67 25.10 12.30
CA ARG A 157 -12.53 25.14 11.11
C ARG A 157 -12.69 23.77 10.43
N PHE A 158 -11.61 22.99 10.30
CA PHE A 158 -11.72 21.65 9.72
C PHE A 158 -12.39 20.66 10.68
N ILE A 159 -12.07 20.74 11.98
CA ILE A 159 -12.69 19.88 13.00
C ILE A 159 -14.20 20.09 13.05
N GLU A 160 -14.66 21.35 13.09
CA GLU A 160 -16.08 21.70 13.06
C GLU A 160 -16.76 21.22 11.78
N HIS A 161 -16.14 21.44 10.62
CA HIS A 161 -16.68 20.99 9.33
C HIS A 161 -16.75 19.45 9.22
N SER A 162 -15.73 18.75 9.70
CA SER A 162 -15.68 17.29 9.72
C SER A 162 -16.76 16.71 10.64
N LEU A 163 -16.96 17.31 11.81
CA LEU A 163 -18.03 16.92 12.74
C LEU A 163 -19.41 17.13 12.10
N GLN A 164 -19.65 18.29 11.50
CA GLN A 164 -20.91 18.59 10.81
C GLN A 164 -21.17 17.60 9.67
N THR A 165 -20.16 17.34 8.83
CA THR A 165 -20.23 16.37 7.73
C THR A 165 -20.60 14.98 8.23
N MET A 166 -19.98 14.54 9.32
CA MET A 166 -20.27 13.23 9.92
C MET A 166 -21.70 13.17 10.46
N GLN A 167 -22.17 14.22 11.14
CA GLN A 167 -23.53 14.30 11.65
C GLN A 167 -24.56 14.27 10.52
N ASP A 168 -24.33 15.02 9.45
CA ASP A 168 -25.21 15.06 8.29
C ASP A 168 -25.29 13.70 7.60
N LEU A 169 -24.15 13.05 7.33
CA LEU A 169 -24.14 11.71 6.74
C LEU A 169 -24.82 10.67 7.63
N LEU A 170 -24.63 10.76 8.95
CA LEU A 170 -25.25 9.85 9.90
C LEU A 170 -26.78 9.98 9.90
N HIS A 171 -27.32 11.20 10.07
CA HIS A 171 -28.76 11.42 10.17
C HIS A 171 -29.47 11.32 8.82
N GLN A 172 -28.84 11.79 7.74
CA GLN A 172 -29.49 11.87 6.44
C GLN A 172 -29.39 10.57 5.65
N LYS A 173 -28.35 9.74 5.89
CA LYS A 173 -28.13 8.50 5.14
C LYS A 173 -28.09 7.27 6.03
N LEU A 174 -27.11 7.16 6.93
CA LEU A 174 -26.85 5.91 7.67
C LEU A 174 -28.07 5.45 8.46
N LEU A 175 -28.63 6.32 9.30
CA LEU A 175 -29.81 5.97 10.12
C LEU A 175 -31.02 5.62 9.26
N LYS A 176 -31.27 6.37 8.18
CA LYS A 176 -32.40 6.10 7.27
C LYS A 176 -32.25 4.78 6.51
N LEU A 177 -31.02 4.46 6.10
CA LEU A 177 -30.71 3.18 5.46
C LEU A 177 -30.93 2.02 6.45
N THR A 178 -30.41 2.15 7.67
CA THR A 178 -30.60 1.16 8.72
C THR A 178 -32.07 0.97 9.07
N GLU A 179 -32.85 2.04 9.23
CA GLU A 179 -34.29 1.95 9.45
C GLU A 179 -35.03 1.22 8.32
N LYS A 180 -34.65 1.48 7.07
CA LYS A 180 -35.22 0.80 5.90
C LYS A 180 -34.91 -0.70 5.93
N LEU A 181 -33.66 -1.08 6.22
CA LEU A 181 -33.22 -2.48 6.26
C LEU A 181 -33.85 -3.23 7.45
N VAL A 182 -33.98 -2.58 8.61
CA VAL A 182 -34.69 -3.15 9.76
C VAL A 182 -36.17 -3.38 9.44
N LYS A 183 -36.81 -2.46 8.71
CA LYS A 183 -38.21 -2.60 8.26
C LYS A 183 -38.39 -3.70 7.22
N SER A 184 -37.41 -3.94 6.35
CA SER A 184 -37.49 -5.05 5.38
C SER A 184 -37.27 -6.41 6.05
N GLY A 185 -36.56 -6.43 7.18
CA GLY A 185 -36.22 -7.66 7.90
C GLY A 185 -35.08 -8.45 7.26
N ASP A 186 -34.41 -7.87 6.25
CA ASP A 186 -33.31 -8.52 5.54
C ASP A 186 -32.01 -8.44 6.36
N SER A 187 -31.21 -9.50 6.29
CA SER A 187 -29.83 -9.46 6.78
C SER A 187 -28.97 -8.59 5.89
N PHE A 188 -28.11 -7.75 6.48
CA PHE A 188 -27.16 -6.91 5.74
C PHE A 188 -25.76 -7.02 6.32
N ASP A 189 -24.77 -6.75 5.47
CA ASP A 189 -23.36 -6.69 5.87
C ASP A 189 -23.06 -5.31 6.48
N LEU A 190 -22.80 -5.29 7.79
CA LEU A 190 -22.44 -4.07 8.51
C LEU A 190 -21.08 -3.53 8.07
N GLN A 191 -20.12 -4.39 7.71
CA GLN A 191 -18.80 -3.95 7.25
C GLN A 191 -18.92 -3.19 5.92
N GLU A 192 -19.71 -3.70 4.97
CA GLU A 192 -19.95 -3.03 3.69
C GLU A 192 -20.68 -1.68 3.90
N MET A 193 -21.66 -1.64 4.80
CA MET A 193 -22.35 -0.38 5.14
C MET A 193 -21.38 0.65 5.73
N LEU A 194 -20.52 0.24 6.67
CA LEU A 194 -19.53 1.11 7.28
C LEU A 194 -18.45 1.55 6.29
N LEU A 195 -18.05 0.69 5.36
CA LEU A 195 -17.12 1.02 4.27
C LEU A 195 -17.67 2.14 3.38
N ARG A 196 -18.96 2.08 3.04
CA ARG A 196 -19.65 3.12 2.27
C ARG A 196 -19.79 4.42 3.06
N PHE A 197 -20.12 4.31 4.35
CA PHE A 197 -20.21 5.47 5.23
C PHE A 197 -18.88 6.19 5.37
N THR A 198 -17.78 5.47 5.64
CA THR A 198 -16.47 6.09 5.80
C THR A 198 -15.94 6.65 4.49
N PHE A 199 -16.30 6.05 3.36
CA PHE A 199 -15.99 6.58 2.04
C PHE A 199 -16.70 7.90 1.75
N ASP A 200 -18.03 7.97 1.93
CA ASP A 200 -18.79 9.22 1.77
C ASP A 200 -18.27 10.31 2.73
N ASN A 201 -17.93 9.92 3.97
CA ASN A 201 -17.41 10.82 4.99
C ASN A 201 -16.04 11.40 4.62
N ILE A 202 -15.07 10.57 4.20
CA ILE A 202 -13.75 11.09 3.83
C ILE A 202 -13.83 11.94 2.56
N CYS A 203 -14.63 11.56 1.57
CA CYS A 203 -14.79 12.34 0.35
C CYS A 203 -15.45 13.71 0.62
N THR A 204 -16.46 13.74 1.48
CA THR A 204 -17.13 14.99 1.85
C THR A 204 -16.24 15.86 2.74
N ALA A 205 -15.65 15.31 3.81
CA ALA A 205 -14.84 16.11 4.74
C ALA A 205 -13.50 16.57 4.12
N ALA A 206 -12.86 15.74 3.30
CA ALA A 206 -11.55 16.07 2.73
C ALA A 206 -11.64 16.84 1.41
N PHE A 207 -12.68 16.62 0.60
CA PHE A 207 -12.79 17.21 -0.74
C PHE A 207 -14.11 17.91 -1.01
N GLY A 208 -15.03 17.95 -0.04
CA GLY A 208 -16.36 18.54 -0.18
C GLY A 208 -17.25 17.86 -1.22
N VAL A 209 -16.93 16.62 -1.64
CA VAL A 209 -17.69 15.87 -2.64
C VAL A 209 -18.37 14.68 -1.97
N ASP A 210 -19.68 14.57 -2.15
CA ASP A 210 -20.44 13.40 -1.76
C ASP A 210 -20.57 12.42 -2.95
N PRO A 211 -19.90 11.25 -2.92
CA PRO A 211 -19.96 10.28 -4.01
C PRO A 211 -21.24 9.43 -3.98
N GLY A 212 -22.04 9.49 -2.90
CA GLY A 212 -23.33 8.80 -2.83
C GLY A 212 -23.24 7.28 -2.65
N CYS A 213 -22.14 6.73 -2.13
CA CYS A 213 -22.01 5.28 -1.93
C CYS A 213 -23.00 4.73 -0.90
N LEU A 214 -23.39 5.54 0.10
CA LEU A 214 -24.37 5.19 1.13
C LEU A 214 -25.81 5.60 0.78
N ALA A 215 -26.14 5.73 -0.51
CA ALA A 215 -27.51 6.02 -0.92
C ALA A 215 -28.47 4.85 -0.62
N LEU A 216 -29.78 5.14 -0.53
CA LEU A 216 -30.82 4.20 -0.09
C LEU A 216 -31.02 3.00 -1.02
N ASP A 217 -30.59 3.12 -2.27
CA ASP A 217 -30.59 2.10 -3.31
C ASP A 217 -29.30 1.26 -3.33
N PHE A 218 -28.36 1.55 -2.44
CA PHE A 218 -27.10 0.81 -2.30
C PHE A 218 -26.31 0.68 -3.61
N PRO A 219 -26.07 1.80 -4.33
CA PRO A 219 -25.54 1.75 -5.69
C PRO A 219 -24.10 1.25 -5.70
N GLU A 220 -23.73 0.51 -6.74
CA GLU A 220 -22.31 0.19 -6.97
C GLU A 220 -21.63 1.41 -7.59
N VAL A 221 -20.73 2.05 -6.83
CA VAL A 221 -20.03 3.24 -7.31
C VAL A 221 -18.75 2.80 -8.04
N PRO A 222 -18.60 3.09 -9.35
CA PRO A 222 -17.46 2.62 -10.14
C PRO A 222 -16.10 3.00 -9.56
N PHE A 223 -16.01 4.19 -8.96
CA PHE A 223 -14.80 4.63 -8.28
C PHE A 223 -14.45 3.75 -7.07
N ALA A 224 -15.42 3.42 -6.21
CA ALA A 224 -15.16 2.65 -5.00
C ALA A 224 -14.64 1.23 -5.32
N LYS A 225 -15.21 0.60 -6.35
CA LYS A 225 -14.78 -0.68 -6.91
C LYS A 225 -13.39 -0.60 -7.56
N ALA A 226 -13.15 0.44 -8.36
CA ALA A 226 -11.84 0.65 -8.98
C ALA A 226 -10.76 0.89 -7.92
N PHE A 227 -11.09 1.61 -6.86
CA PHE A 227 -10.17 1.88 -5.74
C PHE A 227 -9.79 0.60 -5.00
N GLU A 228 -10.78 -0.23 -4.65
CA GLU A 228 -10.53 -1.52 -3.99
C GLU A 228 -9.67 -2.45 -4.85
N LYS A 229 -10.03 -2.59 -6.13
CA LYS A 229 -9.25 -3.37 -7.10
C LYS A 229 -7.82 -2.83 -7.26
N ALA A 230 -7.64 -1.51 -7.28
CA ALA A 230 -6.31 -0.91 -7.39
C ALA A 230 -5.47 -1.20 -6.13
N THR A 231 -6.06 -1.13 -4.94
CA THR A 231 -5.39 -1.45 -3.67
C THR A 231 -4.99 -2.93 -3.62
N GLU A 232 -5.91 -3.84 -3.93
CA GLU A 232 -5.66 -5.29 -3.94
C GLU A 232 -4.52 -5.67 -4.91
N LEU A 233 -4.62 -5.22 -6.17
CA LEU A 233 -3.61 -5.52 -7.18
C LEU A 233 -2.25 -4.86 -6.88
N THR A 234 -2.25 -3.70 -6.23
CA THR A 234 -1.01 -3.07 -5.76
C THR A 234 -0.36 -3.88 -4.65
N LEU A 235 -1.14 -4.41 -3.70
CA LEU A 235 -0.64 -5.32 -2.65
C LEU A 235 -0.14 -6.64 -3.23
N PHE A 236 -0.79 -7.16 -4.27
CA PHE A 236 -0.35 -8.37 -4.96
C PHE A 236 1.07 -8.25 -5.55
N ARG A 237 1.52 -7.05 -5.94
CA ARG A 237 2.91 -6.80 -6.39
C ARG A 237 3.98 -7.09 -5.33
N PHE A 238 3.62 -7.21 -4.04
CA PHE A 238 4.56 -7.61 -2.99
C PHE A 238 4.86 -9.12 -3.03
N LEU A 239 3.93 -9.92 -3.58
CA LEU A 239 4.09 -11.36 -3.77
C LEU A 239 4.77 -11.67 -5.11
N VAL A 240 4.68 -10.75 -6.09
CA VAL A 240 5.26 -10.93 -7.43
C VAL A 240 6.67 -10.30 -7.52
N PRO A 241 7.68 -11.04 -7.99
CA PRO A 241 9.02 -10.52 -8.24
C PRO A 241 9.08 -9.40 -9.29
N PRO A 242 9.98 -8.40 -9.16
CA PRO A 242 10.14 -7.30 -10.12
C PRO A 242 10.38 -7.70 -11.56
N PHE A 243 11.10 -8.78 -11.81
CA PHE A 243 11.37 -9.26 -13.16
C PHE A 243 10.16 -9.95 -13.82
N ILE A 244 9.08 -10.20 -13.07
CA ILE A 244 7.80 -10.70 -13.59
C ILE A 244 6.84 -9.53 -13.81
N TRP A 245 6.56 -8.74 -12.76
CA TRP A 245 5.55 -7.70 -12.86
C TRP A 245 5.97 -6.49 -13.69
N LYS A 246 7.27 -6.13 -13.75
CA LYS A 246 7.72 -4.99 -14.57
C LYS A 246 7.55 -5.25 -16.08
N PRO A 247 7.91 -6.44 -16.62
CA PRO A 247 7.55 -6.80 -17.99
C PRO A 247 6.03 -6.84 -18.21
N MET A 248 5.26 -7.44 -17.29
CA MET A 248 3.79 -7.46 -17.41
C MET A 248 3.19 -6.06 -17.49
N LYS A 249 3.72 -5.12 -16.70
CA LYS A 249 3.36 -3.70 -16.75
C LYS A 249 3.76 -3.05 -18.07
N LEU A 250 4.96 -3.34 -18.58
CA LEU A 250 5.46 -2.78 -19.84
C LEU A 250 4.60 -3.21 -21.04
N PHE A 251 4.23 -4.49 -21.09
CA PHE A 251 3.38 -5.03 -22.16
C PHE A 251 1.88 -4.84 -21.91
N GLY A 252 1.48 -4.38 -20.71
CA GLY A 252 0.08 -4.20 -20.35
C GLY A 252 -0.72 -5.50 -20.37
N ILE A 253 -0.20 -6.56 -19.73
CA ILE A 253 -0.79 -7.90 -19.73
C ILE A 253 -1.17 -8.37 -18.32
N GLY A 254 -2.17 -9.26 -18.25
CA GLY A 254 -2.62 -9.88 -16.99
C GLY A 254 -3.13 -8.86 -15.98
N TYR A 255 -2.83 -9.10 -14.70
CA TYR A 255 -3.32 -8.26 -13.59
C TYR A 255 -2.75 -6.83 -13.62
N GLU A 256 -1.59 -6.61 -14.25
CA GLU A 256 -1.01 -5.27 -14.40
C GLU A 256 -1.82 -4.37 -15.35
N LYS A 257 -2.46 -4.96 -16.37
CA LYS A 257 -3.43 -4.24 -17.21
C LYS A 257 -4.63 -3.78 -16.40
N ALA A 258 -5.20 -4.70 -15.63
CA ALA A 258 -6.35 -4.43 -14.78
C ALA A 258 -6.04 -3.38 -13.69
N LEU A 259 -4.81 -3.39 -13.16
CA LEU A 259 -4.34 -2.37 -12.22
C LEU A 259 -4.21 -1.00 -12.90
N LYS A 260 -3.66 -0.93 -14.11
CA LYS A 260 -3.56 0.33 -14.88
C LYS A 260 -4.94 0.94 -15.14
N GLU A 261 -5.92 0.13 -15.52
CA GLU A 261 -7.30 0.58 -15.75
C GLU A 261 -7.96 1.09 -14.46
N ALA A 262 -7.82 0.32 -13.37
CA ALA A 262 -8.38 0.69 -12.06
C ALA A 262 -7.77 1.99 -11.51
N VAL A 263 -6.44 2.13 -11.59
CA VAL A 263 -5.72 3.36 -11.22
C VAL A 263 -6.15 4.53 -12.08
N GLY A 264 -6.40 4.33 -13.38
CA GLY A 264 -6.92 5.35 -14.28
C GLY A 264 -8.24 5.95 -13.79
N ILE A 265 -9.21 5.10 -13.44
CA ILE A 265 -10.51 5.53 -12.90
C ILE A 265 -10.35 6.33 -11.59
N VAL A 266 -9.46 5.87 -10.70
CA VAL A 266 -9.18 6.54 -9.43
C VAL A 266 -8.56 7.91 -9.66
N HIS A 267 -7.58 7.99 -10.57
CA HIS A 267 -6.90 9.24 -10.91
C HIS A 267 -7.85 10.22 -11.59
N ASP A 268 -8.70 9.76 -12.51
CA ASP A 268 -9.69 10.60 -13.19
C ASP A 268 -10.66 11.26 -12.21
N PHE A 269 -11.12 10.52 -11.20
CA PHE A 269 -11.97 11.07 -10.15
C PHE A 269 -11.24 12.12 -9.31
N ALA A 270 -10.02 11.83 -8.88
CA ALA A 270 -9.20 12.76 -8.11
C ALA A 270 -8.86 14.03 -8.92
N GLU A 271 -8.50 13.89 -10.19
CA GLU A 271 -8.19 15.01 -11.09
C GLU A 271 -9.43 15.88 -11.35
N LYS A 272 -10.61 15.28 -11.57
CA LYS A 272 -11.88 16.02 -11.70
C LYS A 272 -12.21 16.80 -10.43
N THR A 273 -11.99 16.19 -9.26
CA THR A 273 -12.25 16.83 -7.96
C THR A 273 -11.33 18.02 -7.75
N VAL A 274 -10.02 17.86 -7.99
CA VAL A 274 -9.03 18.95 -7.91
C VAL A 274 -9.37 20.07 -8.88
N LYS A 275 -9.71 19.74 -10.13
CA LYS A 275 -10.07 20.72 -11.15
C LYS A 275 -11.33 21.52 -10.75
N SER A 276 -12.38 20.84 -10.28
CA SER A 276 -13.61 21.51 -9.81
C SER A 276 -13.31 22.53 -8.71
N ARG A 277 -12.49 22.14 -7.72
CA ARG A 277 -12.13 23.02 -6.60
C ARG A 277 -11.27 24.21 -7.03
N ARG A 278 -10.34 24.01 -7.98
CA ARG A 278 -9.57 25.12 -8.57
C ARG A 278 -10.47 26.07 -9.36
N ASP A 279 -11.38 25.54 -10.16
CA ASP A 279 -12.31 26.36 -10.96
C ASP A 279 -13.24 27.18 -10.05
N GLU A 280 -13.69 26.61 -8.93
CA GLU A 280 -14.45 27.33 -7.89
C GLU A 280 -13.60 28.42 -7.22
N ALA A 281 -12.35 28.13 -6.85
CA ALA A 281 -11.43 29.11 -6.30
C ALA A 281 -11.23 30.31 -7.24
N TRP A 282 -11.06 30.02 -8.54
CA TRP A 282 -10.87 31.02 -9.57
C TRP A 282 -12.11 31.89 -9.78
N LYS A 283 -13.30 31.26 -9.84
CA LYS A 283 -14.57 31.97 -10.07
C LYS A 283 -14.98 32.86 -8.91
N HIS A 284 -14.77 32.41 -7.68
CA HIS A 284 -15.23 33.11 -6.48
C HIS A 284 -14.15 33.99 -5.83
N GLY A 285 -12.91 33.95 -6.32
CA GLY A 285 -11.77 34.74 -5.82
C GLY A 285 -11.26 34.33 -4.43
N SER A 286 -11.94 33.42 -3.74
CA SER A 286 -11.53 32.82 -2.47
C SER A 286 -12.36 31.56 -2.19
N LEU A 287 -11.72 30.57 -1.54
CA LEU A 287 -12.38 29.37 -1.01
C LEU A 287 -12.71 29.52 0.48
N CYS A 288 -12.71 30.74 1.03
CA CYS A 288 -12.89 31.01 2.47
C CYS A 288 -14.27 30.58 3.02
N ARG A 289 -15.20 30.13 2.17
CA ARG A 289 -16.46 29.47 2.58
C ARG A 289 -16.37 27.94 2.63
N GLN A 290 -15.44 27.33 1.90
CA GLN A 290 -15.23 25.89 1.84
C GLN A 290 -14.24 25.46 2.93
N SER A 291 -14.70 24.64 3.85
CA SER A 291 -13.90 24.20 5.01
C SER A 291 -13.25 22.82 4.81
N ASP A 292 -13.45 22.20 3.63
CA ASP A 292 -12.80 20.94 3.27
C ASP A 292 -11.29 21.09 3.10
N LEU A 293 -10.57 19.99 3.34
CA LEU A 293 -9.11 20.01 3.38
C LEU A 293 -8.48 20.45 2.05
N LEU A 294 -8.99 19.94 0.93
CA LEU A 294 -8.46 20.25 -0.40
C LEU A 294 -8.62 21.74 -0.74
N SER A 295 -9.80 22.31 -0.50
CA SER A 295 -10.03 23.74 -0.69
C SER A 295 -9.08 24.60 0.13
N ARG A 296 -8.82 24.22 1.38
CA ARG A 296 -7.91 24.96 2.26
C ARG A 296 -6.45 24.85 1.82
N LEU A 297 -6.01 23.67 1.39
CA LEU A 297 -4.66 23.48 0.85
C LEU A 297 -4.44 24.26 -0.44
N ILE A 298 -5.45 24.30 -1.31
CA ILE A 298 -5.43 25.14 -2.53
C ILE A 298 -5.37 26.63 -2.13
N GLU A 299 -6.15 27.08 -1.15
CA GLU A 299 -6.15 28.48 -0.70
C GLU A 299 -4.79 28.92 -0.11
N ILE A 300 -4.12 28.06 0.67
CA ILE A 300 -2.76 28.32 1.19
C ILE A 300 -1.76 28.48 0.05
N GLU A 301 -1.92 27.72 -1.03
CA GLU A 301 -1.08 27.86 -2.23
C GLU A 301 -1.31 29.22 -2.90
N TYR A 302 -2.58 29.63 -3.07
CA TYR A 302 -2.92 30.92 -3.69
C TYR A 302 -2.48 32.13 -2.84
N THR A 303 -2.58 32.05 -1.52
CA THR A 303 -2.29 33.17 -0.61
C THR A 303 -0.82 33.26 -0.19
N GLY A 304 -0.11 32.13 -0.10
CA GLY A 304 1.30 32.07 0.28
C GLY A 304 2.29 32.33 -0.86
N GLY A 305 1.84 32.33 -2.12
CA GLY A 305 2.66 32.62 -3.28
C GLY A 305 2.53 34.08 -3.71
N GLN A 306 3.55 34.90 -3.43
CA GLN A 306 3.67 36.20 -4.11
C GLN A 306 3.85 35.99 -5.62
N GLY A 307 2.74 35.95 -6.35
CA GLY A 307 2.62 36.24 -7.78
C GLY A 307 3.35 35.35 -8.79
N LYS A 308 4.23 34.41 -8.42
CA LYS A 308 4.97 33.60 -9.41
C LYS A 308 5.23 32.16 -8.93
N LYS A 309 4.68 31.21 -9.68
CA LYS A 309 4.72 29.72 -9.61
C LYS A 309 3.84 29.05 -8.55
N LEU A 310 3.03 28.10 -9.03
CA LEU A 310 2.38 27.07 -8.20
C LEU A 310 3.45 26.39 -7.33
N ARG A 311 3.21 26.33 -6.02
CA ARG A 311 4.10 25.63 -5.08
C ARG A 311 3.97 24.12 -5.26
N PHE A 312 2.80 23.64 -5.68
CA PHE A 312 2.52 22.22 -5.87
C PHE A 312 1.82 21.97 -7.23
N PRO A 313 2.30 21.02 -8.04
CA PRO A 313 1.65 20.67 -9.31
C PRO A 313 0.28 20.01 -9.05
N ASP A 314 -0.63 20.00 -10.03
CA ASP A 314 -1.94 19.30 -9.89
C ASP A 314 -1.78 17.83 -9.50
N LYS A 315 -0.70 17.22 -9.97
CA LYS A 315 -0.27 15.88 -9.55
C LYS A 315 -0.22 15.72 -8.03
N TYR A 316 0.29 16.72 -7.30
CA TYR A 316 0.38 16.70 -5.83
C TYR A 316 -1.01 16.60 -5.20
N PHE A 317 -1.97 17.42 -5.64
CA PHE A 317 -3.32 17.43 -5.07
C PHE A 317 -4.08 16.16 -5.43
N ARG A 318 -3.90 15.63 -6.63
CA ARG A 318 -4.44 14.32 -7.01
C ARG A 318 -3.88 13.21 -6.13
N ASP A 319 -2.55 13.13 -6.00
CA ASP A 319 -1.88 12.13 -5.16
C ASP A 319 -2.34 12.27 -3.70
N LEU A 320 -2.49 13.50 -3.20
CA LEU A 320 -3.07 13.81 -1.89
C LEU A 320 -4.48 13.21 -1.77
N CYS A 321 -5.38 13.46 -2.73
CA CYS A 321 -6.74 12.94 -2.69
C CYS A 321 -6.75 11.41 -2.56
N VAL A 322 -6.00 10.71 -3.41
CA VAL A 322 -5.95 9.24 -3.39
C VAL A 322 -5.40 8.70 -2.06
N ASN A 323 -4.38 9.35 -1.50
CA ASN A 323 -3.80 8.97 -0.22
C ASN A 323 -4.81 9.16 0.95
N PHE A 324 -5.56 10.25 0.95
CA PHE A 324 -6.55 10.52 1.99
C PHE A 324 -7.74 9.57 1.95
N ILE A 325 -8.21 9.24 0.74
CA ILE A 325 -9.27 8.24 0.55
C ILE A 325 -8.84 6.89 1.12
N LEU A 326 -7.60 6.45 0.82
CA LEU A 326 -7.06 5.19 1.35
C LEU A 326 -7.08 5.17 2.88
N ALA A 327 -6.60 6.25 3.50
CA ALA A 327 -6.50 6.33 4.95
C ALA A 327 -7.86 6.36 5.63
N GLY A 328 -8.76 7.22 5.16
CA GLY A 328 -10.03 7.50 5.84
C GLY A 328 -11.09 6.41 5.66
N ARG A 329 -11.10 5.72 4.52
CA ARG A 329 -12.10 4.69 4.18
C ARG A 329 -11.87 3.39 4.95
N ASP A 330 -10.73 2.74 4.71
CA ASP A 330 -10.54 1.33 5.07
C ASP A 330 -10.21 1.16 6.56
N THR A 331 -9.38 2.04 7.13
CA THR A 331 -8.98 1.91 8.54
C THR A 331 -10.15 2.17 9.51
N THR A 332 -10.95 3.21 9.24
CA THR A 332 -12.09 3.59 10.07
C THR A 332 -13.21 2.56 9.99
N SER A 333 -13.51 2.04 8.79
CA SER A 333 -14.60 1.08 8.61
C SER A 333 -14.32 -0.23 9.34
N VAL A 334 -13.09 -0.75 9.22
CA VAL A 334 -12.65 -1.95 9.94
C VAL A 334 -12.66 -1.71 11.45
N ALA A 335 -12.18 -0.57 11.93
CA ALA A 335 -12.22 -0.24 13.36
C ALA A 335 -13.64 -0.18 13.91
N LEU A 336 -14.59 0.42 13.18
CA LEU A 336 -15.99 0.48 13.56
C LEU A 336 -16.66 -0.91 13.53
N ALA A 337 -16.36 -1.73 12.53
CA ALA A 337 -16.86 -3.10 12.45
C ALA A 337 -16.43 -3.93 13.67
N TRP A 338 -15.14 -3.88 14.02
CA TRP A 338 -14.62 -4.52 15.23
C TRP A 338 -15.20 -3.93 16.52
N PHE A 339 -15.43 -2.63 16.58
CA PHE A 339 -16.07 -1.98 17.71
C PHE A 339 -17.48 -2.52 17.93
N PHE A 340 -18.33 -2.55 16.89
CA PHE A 340 -19.68 -3.09 17.00
C PHE A 340 -19.69 -4.58 17.31
N TRP A 341 -18.75 -5.34 16.76
CA TRP A 341 -18.57 -6.75 17.10
C TRP A 341 -18.23 -6.93 18.58
N ALA A 342 -17.28 -6.15 19.11
CA ALA A 342 -16.85 -6.26 20.51
C ALA A 342 -17.89 -5.78 21.52
N VAL A 343 -18.73 -4.81 21.16
CA VAL A 343 -19.79 -4.27 22.03
C VAL A 343 -21.06 -5.11 21.98
N ASN A 344 -21.27 -5.92 20.94
CA ASN A 344 -22.43 -6.79 20.85
C ASN A 344 -22.17 -8.14 21.55
N PRO A 345 -22.73 -8.37 22.75
CA PRO A 345 -22.52 -9.61 23.50
C PRO A 345 -23.10 -10.85 22.83
N ASN A 346 -23.92 -10.69 21.79
CA ASN A 346 -24.47 -11.80 21.00
C ASN A 346 -23.64 -12.15 19.76
N LEU A 347 -22.58 -11.38 19.45
CA LEU A 347 -21.68 -11.63 18.32
C LEU A 347 -20.26 -12.07 18.74
N ALA A 348 -19.89 -11.88 20.00
CA ALA A 348 -18.66 -12.37 20.61
C ALA A 348 -18.88 -13.76 21.23
#